data_AF-A0A2N5ZQH8-F1
#
_entry.id   AF-A0A2N5ZQH8-F1
#
_cell.length_a   1.000
_cell.length_b   1.000
_cell.length_c   1.000
_cell.angle_alpha   90.00
_cell.angle_beta   90.00
_cell.angle_gamma   90.00
#
_symmetry.space_group_name_H-M   'P 1'
#
loop_
_entity.id
_entity.type
_entity.pdbx_description
1 polymer ?
#
loop_
_entity_poly.entity_id
_entity_poly.type
_entity_poly.pdbx_seq_one_letter_code
_entity_poly.pdbx_strand_id
1 'polypeptide(L)'
;MKNKHKIKIIIFEFILIVILLVPVYLNSYSFFFLIVSDSMNPLIVKNDIVIVKNKNIELEDYSDKIIAFFNPLESKVFVHRVVRVDGEYLITKGDSSSFSDDYLVSEEYVIGEIIKVFKTSKIF
;
A
#
# COMPACT_ATOMS: atom_id res chain seq x y z
N MET A 1 12.67 -40.69 -24.58
CA MET A 1 12.43 -40.19 -23.20
C MET A 1 13.01 -38.80 -22.92
N LYS A 2 14.24 -38.46 -23.38
CA LYS A 2 14.88 -37.13 -23.18
C LYS A 2 14.02 -35.91 -23.60
N ASN A 3 13.29 -35.99 -24.71
CA ASN A 3 12.51 -34.84 -25.21
C ASN A 3 11.30 -34.50 -24.34
N LYS A 4 10.69 -35.49 -23.65
CA LYS A 4 9.56 -35.25 -22.74
C LYS A 4 9.99 -34.44 -21.51
N HIS A 5 11.21 -34.66 -21.01
CA HIS A 5 11.75 -33.85 -19.91
C HIS A 5 12.03 -32.41 -20.33
N LYS A 6 12.62 -32.20 -21.52
CA LYS A 6 12.85 -30.84 -22.06
C LYS A 6 11.56 -30.06 -22.24
N ILE A 7 10.50 -30.69 -22.76
CA ILE A 7 9.19 -30.06 -22.92
C ILE A 7 8.61 -29.65 -21.56
N LYS A 8 8.71 -30.50 -20.53
CA LYS A 8 8.24 -30.16 -19.18
C LYS A 8 8.99 -28.96 -18.59
N ILE A 9 10.30 -28.86 -18.82
CA ILE A 9 11.11 -27.73 -18.35
C ILE A 9 10.66 -26.43 -19.04
N ILE A 10 10.49 -26.45 -20.37
CA ILE A 10 10.02 -25.29 -21.13
C ILE A 10 8.64 -24.82 -20.65
N ILE A 11 7.71 -25.76 -20.41
CA ILE A 11 6.38 -25.43 -19.89
C ILE A 11 6.48 -24.80 -18.49
N PHE A 12 7.34 -25.33 -17.63
CA PHE A 12 7.54 -24.79 -16.28
C PHE A 12 8.11 -23.36 -16.31
N GLU A 13 9.14 -23.12 -17.12
CA GLU A 13 9.73 -21.79 -17.31
C GLU A 13 8.70 -20.79 -17.86
N PHE A 14 7.89 -21.21 -18.84
CA PHE A 14 6.82 -20.39 -19.38
C PHE A 14 5.77 -20.03 -18.32
N ILE A 15 5.33 -21.01 -17.50
CA ILE A 15 4.39 -20.77 -16.40
C ILE A 15 4.98 -19.79 -15.38
N LEU A 16 6.26 -19.95 -15.02
CA LEU A 16 6.92 -19.06 -14.07
C LEU A 16 6.97 -17.61 -14.59
N ILE A 17 7.29 -17.44 -15.88
CA ILE A 17 7.28 -16.13 -16.53
C ILE A 17 5.87 -15.51 -16.50
N VAL A 18 4.83 -16.27 -16.84
CA VAL A 18 3.44 -15.78 -16.80
C VAL A 18 3.05 -15.35 -15.38
N ILE A 19 3.40 -16.13 -14.36
CA ILE A 19 3.11 -15.80 -12.95
C ILE A 19 3.79 -14.48 -12.54
N LEU A 20 5.00 -14.22 -13.03
CA LEU A 20 5.74 -12.98 -12.74
C LEU A 20 5.21 -11.78 -13.54
N LEU A 21 4.79 -11.97 -14.80
CA LEU A 21 4.35 -10.90 -15.70
C LEU A 21 2.87 -10.52 -15.54
N VAL A 22 2.00 -11.42 -15.08
CA VAL A 22 0.57 -11.11 -14.92
C VAL A 22 0.31 -10.02 -13.88
N PRO A 23 0.88 -10.05 -12.66
CA PRO A 23 0.71 -8.97 -11.69
C PRO A 23 1.24 -7.63 -12.21
N VAL A 24 2.30 -7.71 -13.03
CA VAL A 24 2.93 -6.55 -13.68
C VAL A 24 1.95 -5.89 -14.65
N TYR A 25 1.39 -6.69 -15.55
CA TYR A 25 0.41 -6.24 -16.53
C TYR A 25 -0.87 -5.70 -15.87
N LEU A 26 -1.30 -6.31 -14.76
CA LEU A 26 -2.51 -5.91 -14.03
C LEU A 26 -2.29 -4.75 -13.03
N ASN A 27 -1.11 -4.11 -13.04
CA ASN A 27 -0.72 -3.06 -12.08
C ASN A 27 -0.97 -3.45 -10.60
N SER A 28 -0.97 -4.74 -10.30
CA SER A 28 -1.34 -5.29 -8.98
C SER A 28 -0.12 -5.46 -8.08
N TYR A 29 0.77 -4.48 -8.11
CA TYR A 29 1.96 -4.48 -7.26
C TYR A 29 1.62 -4.02 -5.85
N SER A 30 2.39 -4.54 -4.91
CA SER A 30 2.35 -4.10 -3.52
C SER A 30 3.72 -3.59 -3.10
N PHE A 31 3.73 -2.50 -2.32
CA PHE A 31 4.91 -1.91 -1.74
C PHE A 31 5.03 -2.31 -0.27
N PHE A 32 6.25 -2.43 0.22
CA PHE A 32 6.54 -2.66 1.64
C PHE A 32 7.13 -1.39 2.24
N PHE A 33 6.46 -0.80 3.23
CA PHE A 33 6.99 0.34 3.96
C PHE A 33 7.30 -0.04 5.41
N LEU A 34 8.44 0.43 5.88
CA LEU A 34 8.79 0.42 7.30
C LEU A 34 8.19 1.66 7.97
N ILE A 35 7.42 1.46 9.03
CA ILE A 35 6.82 2.56 9.77
C ILE A 35 7.85 3.17 10.72
N VAL A 36 8.08 4.47 10.59
CA VAL A 36 9.13 5.19 11.34
C VAL A 36 8.59 6.08 12.46
N SER A 37 7.28 6.24 12.59
CA SER A 37 6.60 7.08 13.58
C SER A 37 5.42 6.38 14.25
N ASP A 38 4.87 6.99 15.31
CA ASP A 38 3.70 6.50 16.05
C ASP A 38 2.42 7.32 15.77
N SER A 39 2.34 8.02 14.62
CA SER A 39 1.15 8.80 14.25
C SER A 39 -0.11 7.95 14.09
N MET A 40 0.06 6.64 13.88
CA MET A 40 -1.03 5.68 13.68
C MET A 40 -1.27 4.75 14.89
N ASN A 41 -0.70 5.07 16.06
CA ASN A 41 -0.92 4.34 17.31
C ASN A 41 -2.42 4.45 17.72
N PRO A 42 -3.09 3.36 18.11
CA PRO A 42 -2.59 2.01 18.43
C PRO A 42 -2.59 0.99 17.30
N LEU A 43 -3.12 1.32 16.13
CA LEU A 43 -3.32 0.35 15.06
C LEU A 43 -2.04 0.03 14.30
N ILE A 44 -1.15 1.00 14.10
CA ILE A 44 0.15 0.83 13.45
C ILE A 44 1.19 1.62 14.27
N VAL A 45 2.27 0.95 14.67
CA VAL A 45 3.30 1.54 15.53
C VAL A 45 4.65 1.52 14.83
N LYS A 46 5.61 2.30 15.35
CA LYS A 46 6.98 2.31 14.86
C LYS A 46 7.57 0.89 14.77
N ASN A 47 8.33 0.66 13.71
CA ASN A 47 8.95 -0.60 13.31
C ASN A 47 8.00 -1.66 12.73
N ASP A 48 6.69 -1.41 12.66
CA ASP A 48 5.81 -2.28 11.87
C ASP A 48 6.17 -2.21 10.38
N ILE A 49 5.93 -3.30 9.66
CA ILE A 49 6.03 -3.34 8.20
C ILE A 49 4.62 -3.40 7.62
N VAL A 50 4.30 -2.50 6.69
CA VAL A 50 2.99 -2.45 6.04
C VAL A 50 3.08 -2.85 4.57
N ILE A 51 2.07 -3.55 4.08
CA ILE A 51 1.86 -3.81 2.66
C ILE A 51 0.88 -2.76 2.13
N VAL A 52 1.35 -1.97 1.17
CA VAL A 52 0.55 -1.00 0.43
C VAL A 52 0.15 -1.60 -0.91
N LYS A 53 -1.13 -1.74 -1.19
CA LYS A 53 -1.64 -2.15 -2.50
C LYS A 53 -1.86 -0.91 -3.37
N ASN A 54 -1.34 -0.92 -4.60
CA ASN A 54 -1.50 0.18 -5.54
C ASN A 54 -2.98 0.57 -5.73
N LYS A 55 -3.20 1.87 -5.95
CA LYS A 55 -4.47 2.53 -6.28
C LYS A 55 -5.15 1.84 -7.47
N ASN A 56 -6.16 1.05 -7.17
CA ASN A 56 -7.07 0.40 -8.14
C ASN A 56 -8.54 0.56 -7.72
N ILE A 57 -8.82 1.51 -6.84
CA ILE A 57 -10.16 1.80 -6.29
C ILE A 57 -10.48 3.27 -6.56
N GLU A 58 -11.76 3.57 -6.74
CA GLU A 58 -12.23 4.93 -6.98
C GLU A 58 -12.08 5.77 -5.70
N LEU A 59 -11.91 7.08 -5.87
CA LEU A 59 -11.67 8.04 -4.79
C LEU A 59 -12.73 7.96 -3.68
N GLU A 60 -13.98 7.72 -4.08
CA GLU A 60 -15.16 7.60 -3.22
C GLU A 60 -15.07 6.40 -2.25
N ASP A 61 -14.33 5.36 -2.63
CA ASP A 61 -14.14 4.15 -1.82
C ASP A 61 -13.05 4.29 -0.76
N TYR A 62 -12.41 5.46 -0.63
CA TYR A 62 -11.31 5.65 0.32
C TYR A 62 -11.74 5.96 1.75
N SER A 63 -13.01 6.29 2.00
CA SER A 63 -13.48 6.64 3.35
C SER A 63 -13.11 5.54 4.38
N ASP A 64 -12.60 5.97 5.53
CA ASP A 64 -12.11 5.13 6.64
C ASP A 64 -10.91 4.22 6.35
N LYS A 65 -10.37 4.23 5.13
CA LYS A 65 -9.18 3.44 4.77
C LYS A 65 -7.91 4.11 5.26
N ILE A 66 -6.89 3.28 5.55
CA ILE A 66 -5.54 3.75 5.82
C ILE A 66 -4.79 3.74 4.48
N ILE A 67 -4.22 4.87 4.11
CA ILE A 67 -3.51 5.04 2.85
C ILE A 67 -2.07 5.47 3.08
N ALA A 68 -1.21 5.11 2.14
CA ALA A 68 0.07 5.79 1.97
C ALA A 68 -0.05 6.84 0.87
N PHE A 69 0.47 8.04 1.11
CA PHE A 69 0.50 9.12 0.12
C PHE A 69 1.75 9.97 0.27
N PHE A 70 2.15 10.62 -0.82
CA PHE A 70 3.24 11.57 -0.83
C PHE A 70 2.75 12.97 -0.50
N ASN A 71 3.34 13.62 0.49
CA ASN A 71 3.09 15.04 0.76
C ASN A 71 4.19 15.87 0.08
N PRO A 72 3.86 16.69 -0.94
CA PRO A 72 4.86 17.49 -1.65
C PRO A 72 5.42 18.65 -0.82
N LEU A 73 4.68 19.17 0.16
CA LEU A 73 5.13 20.27 1.03
C LEU A 73 6.26 19.81 1.96
N GLU A 74 6.14 18.59 2.49
CA GLU A 74 7.16 18.00 3.36
C GLU A 74 8.16 17.09 2.65
N SER A 75 7.92 16.78 1.37
CA SER A 75 8.71 15.85 0.57
C SER A 75 8.88 14.46 1.23
N LYS A 76 7.80 13.94 1.81
CA LYS A 76 7.78 12.67 2.55
C LYS A 76 6.52 11.86 2.27
N VAL A 77 6.61 10.56 2.52
CA VAL A 77 5.47 9.65 2.48
C VAL A 77 4.86 9.55 3.87
N PHE A 78 3.54 9.77 3.94
CA PHE A 78 2.75 9.59 5.15
C PHE A 78 1.85 8.36 5.02
N VAL A 79 1.55 7.75 6.17
CA VAL A 79 0.55 6.67 6.28
C VAL A 79 -0.50 7.13 7.26
N HIS A 80 -1.65 7.60 6.78
CA HIS A 80 -2.74 8.13 7.60
C HIS A 80 -4.10 7.54 7.20
N ARG A 81 -5.11 7.70 8.06
CA ARG A 81 -6.49 7.31 7.78
C ARG A 81 -7.22 8.43 7.07
N VAL A 82 -7.94 8.09 6.01
CA VAL A 82 -8.91 8.98 5.36
C VAL A 82 -10.13 9.10 6.27
N VAL A 83 -10.41 10.31 6.74
CA VAL A 83 -11.60 10.59 7.57
C VAL A 83 -12.79 11.06 6.73
N ARG A 84 -12.52 11.64 5.55
CA ARG A 84 -13.54 12.12 4.65
C ARG A 84 -13.00 12.24 3.23
N VAL A 85 -13.87 11.94 2.27
CA VAL A 85 -13.68 12.29 0.85
C VAL A 85 -14.44 13.59 0.59
N ASP A 86 -13.77 14.59 0.02
CA ASP A 86 -14.31 15.92 -0.26
C ASP A 86 -14.04 16.29 -1.73
N GLY A 87 -14.94 15.85 -2.61
CA GLY A 87 -14.74 15.93 -4.06
C GLY A 87 -13.52 15.12 -4.49
N GLU A 88 -12.53 15.81 -5.08
CA GLU A 88 -11.28 15.20 -5.58
C GLU A 88 -10.18 15.09 -4.51
N TYR A 89 -10.50 15.47 -3.26
CA TYR A 89 -9.54 15.53 -2.18
C TYR A 89 -9.90 14.58 -1.04
N LEU A 90 -8.86 14.04 -0.40
CA LEU A 90 -8.96 13.25 0.82
C LEU A 90 -8.53 14.11 2.01
N ILE A 91 -9.35 14.09 3.05
CA ILE A 91 -8.98 14.61 4.37
C ILE A 91 -8.46 13.44 5.18
N THR A 92 -7.23 13.56 5.66
CA THR A 92 -6.55 12.50 6.39
C THR A 92 -6.25 12.87 7.83
N LYS A 93 -5.94 11.86 8.66
CA LYS A 93 -5.35 12.06 9.98
C LYS A 93 -4.52 10.86 10.43
N GLY A 94 -3.54 11.12 11.29
CA GLY A 94 -2.96 10.06 12.13
C GLY A 94 -4.00 9.54 13.14
N ASP A 95 -4.07 8.22 13.34
CA ASP A 95 -4.98 7.62 14.32
C ASP A 95 -4.72 8.07 15.77
N SER A 96 -3.48 8.48 16.10
CA SER A 96 -3.14 9.05 17.41
C SER A 96 -3.49 10.54 17.53
N SER A 97 -3.84 11.20 16.43
CA SER A 97 -4.24 12.60 16.41
C SER A 97 -5.75 12.76 16.67
N SER A 98 -6.09 13.76 17.49
CA SER A 98 -7.48 14.21 17.67
C SER A 98 -7.98 15.08 16.51
N PHE A 99 -7.08 15.63 15.71
CA PHE A 99 -7.39 16.56 14.63
C PHE A 99 -7.02 15.97 13.27
N SER A 100 -7.73 16.42 12.24
CA SER A 100 -7.35 16.14 10.85
C SER A 100 -6.06 16.88 10.51
N ASP A 101 -5.35 16.35 9.52
CA ASP A 101 -4.22 17.04 8.93
C ASP A 101 -4.68 18.39 8.34
N ASP A 102 -3.80 19.38 8.35
CA ASP A 102 -4.09 20.76 7.90
C ASP A 102 -3.94 20.94 6.37
N TYR A 103 -3.77 19.83 5.64
CA TYR A 103 -3.66 19.77 4.20
C TYR A 103 -4.64 18.78 3.59
N LEU A 104 -4.94 18.98 2.31
CA LEU A 104 -5.78 18.11 1.50
C LEU A 104 -4.91 17.23 0.63
N VAL A 105 -5.26 15.94 0.52
CA VAL A 105 -4.51 14.98 -0.30
C VAL A 105 -5.23 14.77 -1.62
N SER A 106 -4.60 15.20 -2.72
CA SER A 106 -5.07 14.88 -4.07
C SER A 106 -4.85 13.41 -4.38
N GLU A 107 -5.76 12.82 -5.15
CA GLU A 107 -5.73 11.41 -5.56
C GLU A 107 -4.44 11.02 -6.31
N GLU A 108 -3.80 11.99 -6.97
CA GLU A 108 -2.56 11.78 -7.73
C GLU A 108 -1.35 11.49 -6.82
N TYR A 109 -1.42 11.92 -5.56
CA TYR A 109 -0.37 11.69 -4.58
C TYR A 109 -0.60 10.44 -3.73
N VAL A 110 -1.74 9.77 -3.91
CA VAL A 110 -2.04 8.50 -3.23
C VAL A 110 -1.20 7.39 -3.85
N ILE A 111 -0.38 6.76 -3.03
CA ILE A 111 0.45 5.60 -3.41
C ILE A 111 -0.40 4.32 -3.37
N GLY A 112 -1.27 4.21 -2.36
CA GLY A 112 -2.17 3.06 -2.26
C GLY A 112 -2.74 2.83 -0.86
N GLU A 113 -3.54 1.78 -0.74
CA GLU A 113 -4.21 1.37 0.50
C GLU A 113 -3.33 0.40 1.30
N ILE A 114 -3.29 0.57 2.62
CA ILE A 114 -2.66 -0.40 3.53
C ILE A 114 -3.58 -1.62 3.70
N ILE A 115 -3.19 -2.76 3.11
CA ILE A 115 -3.98 -4.00 3.16
C ILE A 115 -3.48 -5.00 4.21
N LYS A 116 -2.26 -4.81 4.73
CA LYS A 116 -1.68 -5.69 5.75
C LYS A 116 -0.67 -4.96 6.60
N VAL A 117 -0.64 -5.29 7.89
CA VAL A 117 0.35 -4.84 8.87
C VAL A 117 1.02 -6.06 9.49
N PHE A 118 2.34 -6.11 9.46
CA PHE A 118 3.15 -7.08 10.18
C PHE A 118 3.68 -6.44 11.45
N LYS A 119 3.24 -6.98 12.59
CA LYS A 119 3.59 -6.47 13.92
C LYS A 119 4.96 -6.98 14.33
N THR A 120 5.95 -6.10 14.35
CA THR A 120 7.31 -6.47 14.77
C THR A 120 7.38 -6.72 16.28
N SER A 121 6.52 -6.06 17.07
CA SER A 121 6.38 -6.30 18.51
C SER A 121 5.88 -7.69 18.90
N LYS A 122 5.45 -8.52 17.93
CA LYS A 122 5.03 -9.91 18.15
C LYS A 122 6.04 -10.94 17.65
N ILE A 123 7.17 -10.50 17.11
CA ILE A 123 8.20 -11.37 16.52
C ILE A 123 9.34 -11.65 17.52
N PHE A 124 9.45 -10.83 18.58
CA PHE A 124 10.36 -10.99 19.71
C PHE A 124 9.55 -11.01 21.02
#